data_AF-A0A2V9G2K6-F1
#
_entry.id   AF-A0A2V9G2K6-F1
#
_cell.length_a   1.000
_cell.length_b   1.000
_cell.length_c   1.000
_cell.angle_alpha   90.00
_cell.angle_beta   90.00
_cell.angle_gamma   90.00
#
_symmetry.space_group_name_H-M   'P 1'
#
loop_
_entity.id
_entity.type
_entity.pdbx_description
1 polymer ?
#
loop_
_entity_poly.entity_id
_entity_poly.type
_entity_poly.pdbx_seq_one_letter_code
_entity_poly.pdbx_strand_id
1 'polypeptide(L)' 'METVAFALEGLGARSGGQSGDLQGLSNVEGADSESVDELLEEGNAFEADVVKGVEDAEDADEGEVRTHEVP' A
#
# COMPACT_ATOMS: atom_id res chain seq x y z
N MET A 1 7.28 20.94 -39.16
CA MET A 1 6.17 20.94 -38.20
C MET A 1 6.80 20.90 -36.82
N GLU A 2 6.74 22.01 -36.12
CA GLU A 2 7.37 22.25 -34.82
C GLU A 2 6.31 22.02 -33.75
N THR A 3 6.54 21.05 -32.87
CA THR A 3 5.66 20.78 -31.74
C THR A 3 6.18 21.55 -30.53
N VAL A 4 5.46 22.59 -30.14
CA VAL A 4 5.80 23.48 -29.03
C VAL A 4 5.68 22.72 -27.71
N ALA A 5 6.77 22.69 -26.93
CA ALA A 5 6.78 22.17 -25.58
C ALA A 5 5.97 23.09 -24.66
N PHE A 6 4.97 22.54 -23.96
CA PHE A 6 4.25 23.28 -22.93
C PHE A 6 5.01 23.17 -21.60
N ALA A 7 5.69 24.25 -21.23
CA ALA A 7 6.17 24.45 -19.87
C ALA A 7 4.96 24.70 -18.96
N LEU A 8 4.72 23.80 -18.00
CA LEU A 8 3.71 23.99 -16.95
C LEU A 8 4.29 24.83 -15.81
N GLU A 9 4.51 26.12 -16.08
CA GLU A 9 4.78 27.09 -15.02
C GLU A 9 3.44 27.49 -14.37
N GLY A 10 3.25 27.14 -13.09
CA GLY A 10 2.34 27.84 -12.19
C GLY A 10 0.89 27.34 -12.08
N LEU A 11 0.67 26.22 -11.37
CA LEU A 11 -0.58 25.97 -10.64
C LEU A 11 -0.28 25.86 -9.14
N GLY A 12 -0.37 26.99 -8.44
CA GLY A 12 -0.37 27.02 -6.98
C GLY A 12 -1.64 26.35 -6.44
N ALA A 13 -1.54 25.08 -6.07
CA ALA A 13 -2.58 24.33 -5.39
C ALA A 13 -2.11 23.96 -3.99
N ARG A 14 -2.44 24.81 -3.03
CA ARG A 14 -2.69 24.42 -1.64
C ARG A 14 -3.60 23.17 -1.57
N SER A 15 -3.04 21.97 -1.56
CA SER A 15 -3.83 20.75 -1.29
C SER A 15 -3.01 19.69 -0.56
N GLY A 16 -2.86 19.90 0.76
CA GLY A 16 -2.81 18.82 1.73
C GLY A 16 -1.49 18.09 1.94
N GLY A 17 -0.44 18.81 2.37
CA GLY A 17 0.56 18.18 3.22
C GLY A 17 -0.10 17.75 4.53
N GLN A 18 -0.73 16.58 4.55
CA GLN A 18 -1.10 15.91 5.79
C GLN A 18 0.18 15.37 6.42
N SER A 19 1.03 16.26 6.91
CA SER A 19 2.07 15.86 7.87
C SER A 19 1.37 15.78 9.22
N GLY A 20 0.54 14.75 9.37
CA GLY A 20 -0.01 14.36 10.65
C GLY A 20 1.10 13.75 11.47
N ASP A 21 1.17 14.15 12.74
CA ASP A 21 2.00 13.46 13.69
C ASP A 21 1.37 12.10 14.01
N LEU A 22 2.16 11.01 13.94
CA LEU A 22 1.69 9.67 14.31
C LEU A 22 1.50 9.53 15.84
N GLN A 23 1.94 10.52 16.62
CA GLN A 23 1.75 10.55 18.07
C GLN A 23 0.26 10.49 18.42
N GLY A 24 -0.12 9.40 19.11
CA GLY A 24 -1.50 9.15 19.53
C GLY A 24 -2.32 8.27 18.57
N LEU A 25 -1.78 7.94 17.39
CA LEU A 25 -2.34 6.89 16.55
C LEU A 25 -1.81 5.53 17.03
N SER A 26 -2.68 4.53 17.02
CA SER A 26 -2.26 3.15 17.27
C SER A 26 -1.38 2.69 16.10
N ASN A 27 -0.21 2.13 16.41
CA ASN A 27 0.60 1.42 15.42
C ASN A 27 0.00 0.05 15.04
N VAL A 28 -1.00 -0.40 15.81
CA VAL A 28 -1.79 -1.59 15.48
C VAL A 28 -2.81 -1.18 14.43
N GLU A 29 -2.73 -1.80 13.26
CA GLU A 29 -3.70 -1.63 12.19
C GLU A 29 -5.09 -2.02 12.69
N GLY A 30 -6.08 -1.17 12.44
CA GLY A 30 -7.45 -1.32 12.95
C GLY A 30 -8.50 -1.52 11.85
N ALA A 31 -8.09 -1.87 10.64
CA ALA A 31 -9.03 -2.37 9.65
C ALA A 31 -9.57 -3.72 10.15
N ASP A 32 -10.86 -3.99 9.95
CA ASP A 32 -11.37 -5.35 10.11
C ASP A 32 -10.59 -6.23 9.14
N SER A 33 -9.61 -6.99 9.64
CA SER A 33 -8.72 -7.80 8.80
C SER A 33 -9.51 -8.93 8.16
N GLU A 34 -9.67 -8.87 6.84
CA GLU A 34 -10.23 -9.97 6.06
C GLU A 34 -9.24 -11.16 6.05
N SER A 35 -9.78 -12.37 6.08
CA SER A 35 -8.96 -13.59 6.02
C SER A 35 -8.59 -13.95 4.57
N VAL A 36 -7.50 -14.71 4.38
CA VAL A 36 -7.09 -15.21 3.04
C VAL A 36 -8.24 -15.97 2.34
N ASP A 37 -8.96 -16.81 3.08
CA ASP A 37 -10.09 -17.57 2.53
C ASP A 37 -11.23 -16.66 2.07
N GLU A 38 -11.55 -15.61 2.84
CA GLU A 38 -12.58 -14.63 2.50
C GLU A 38 -12.23 -13.85 1.22
N LEU A 39 -10.97 -13.39 1.10
CA LEU A 39 -10.48 -12.72 -0.11
C LEU A 39 -10.56 -13.62 -1.35
N LEU A 40 -10.26 -14.91 -1.20
CA LEU A 40 -10.38 -15.87 -2.30
C LEU A 40 -11.84 -16.11 -2.71
N GLU A 41 -12.75 -16.18 -1.74
CA GLU A 41 -14.19 -16.33 -1.99
C GLU A 41 -14.76 -15.12 -2.73
N GLU A 42 -14.25 -13.92 -2.47
CA GLU A 42 -14.65 -12.69 -3.18
C GLU A 42 -13.94 -12.49 -4.53
N GLY A 43 -12.94 -13.32 -4.84
CA GLY A 43 -12.20 -13.29 -6.11
C GLY A 43 -11.00 -12.35 -6.12
N ASN A 44 -10.58 -11.86 -4.95
CA ASN A 44 -9.44 -10.95 -4.76
C ASN A 44 -8.14 -11.76 -4.59
N ALA A 45 -7.80 -12.57 -5.59
CA ALA A 45 -6.67 -13.51 -5.51
C ALA A 45 -5.30 -12.81 -5.37
N PHE A 46 -5.14 -11.61 -5.95
CA PHE A 46 -3.90 -10.85 -5.83
C PHE A 46 -3.69 -10.36 -4.40
N GLU A 47 -4.73 -9.81 -3.79
CA GLU A 47 -4.74 -9.36 -2.40
C GLU A 47 -4.54 -10.53 -1.44
N ALA A 48 -5.18 -11.68 -1.69
CA ALA A 48 -5.01 -12.89 -0.91
C ALA A 48 -3.56 -13.38 -0.88
N ASP A 49 -2.86 -13.36 -2.03
CA ASP A 49 -1.44 -13.73 -2.11
C ASP A 49 -0.55 -12.76 -1.31
N VAL A 50 -0.86 -11.46 -1.32
CA VAL A 50 -0.14 -10.45 -0.54
C VAL A 50 -0.37 -10.66 0.97
N VAL A 51 -1.61 -10.84 1.41
CA VAL A 51 -1.95 -11.06 2.82
C VAL A 51 -1.30 -12.33 3.33
N LYS A 52 -1.39 -13.43 2.57
CA LYS A 52 -0.72 -14.68 2.92
C LYS A 52 0.78 -14.50 3.12
N GLY A 53 1.45 -13.73 2.27
CA GLY A 53 2.88 -13.45 2.41
C GLY A 53 3.24 -12.68 3.68
N VAL A 54 2.32 -11.86 4.21
CA VAL A 54 2.48 -11.15 5.48
C VAL A 54 2.17 -12.05 6.67
N GLU A 55 1.13 -12.88 6.60
CA GLU A 55 0.77 -13.83 7.67
C GLU A 55 1.79 -14.96 7.84
N ASP A 56 2.40 -15.40 6.74
CA ASP A 56 3.47 -16.40 6.73
C ASP A 56 4.84 -15.81 7.14
N ALA A 57 4.94 -14.48 7.33
CA ALA A 57 6.18 -13.83 7.69
C ALA A 57 6.65 -14.21 9.10
N GLU A 58 7.97 -14.33 9.26
CA GLU A 58 8.59 -14.36 10.59
C GLU A 58 8.34 -13.02 11.31
N ASP A 59 8.53 -12.98 12.63
CA ASP A 59 8.38 -11.74 13.39
C ASP A 59 9.29 -10.63 12.79
N ALA A 60 8.86 -9.38 12.89
CA ALA A 60 9.51 -8.27 12.19
C ALA A 60 10.99 -8.05 12.59
N ASP A 61 11.41 -8.55 13.75
CA ASP A 61 12.80 -8.55 14.23
C ASP A 61 13.60 -9.81 13.85
N GLU A 62 12.96 -10.83 13.28
CA GLU A 62 13.56 -12.11 12.88
C GLU A 62 14.02 -12.11 11.41
N GLY A 63 13.31 -11.42 10.51
CA GLY A 63 13.67 -11.44 9.08
C GLY A 63 12.86 -10.52 8.15
N GLU A 64 13.27 -10.48 6.88
CA GLU A 64 12.54 -9.79 5.79
C GLU A 64 11.59 -10.77 5.08
N VAL A 65 10.43 -10.27 4.64
CA VAL A 65 9.49 -11.05 3.82
C VAL A 65 10.05 -11.42 2.46
N ARG A 66 9.65 -12.60 1.95
CA ARG A 66 9.99 -13.03 0.58
C ARG A 66 8.86 -12.69 -0.36
N THR A 67 9.13 -11.77 -1.29
CA THR A 67 8.18 -11.38 -2.32
C THR A 67 8.41 -12.14 -3.62
N HIS A 68 7.34 -12.31 -4.41
CA HIS A 68 7.40 -12.90 -5.74
C HIS A 68 6.60 -12.01 -6.71
N GLU A 69 7.23 -11.55 -7.79
CA GLU A 69 6.57 -10.75 -8.83
C GLU A 69 6.07 -11.66 -9.97
N VAL A 70 4.83 -11.43 -10.39
CA VAL A 70 4.23 -12.06 -11.59
C VAL A 70 4.22 -11.06 -12.76
N PRO A 71 4.45 -11.52 -14.00
CA PRO A 71 4.64 -10.66 -15.19
C PRO A 71 3.38 -9.93 -15.67
#